data_AF-X1JVC2-F1
#
_entry.id   AF-X1JVC2-F1
#
_cell.length_a   1.000
_cell.length_b   1.000
_cell.length_c   1.000
_cell.angle_alpha   90.00
_cell.angle_beta   90.00
_cell.angle_gamma   90.00
#
_symmetry.space_group_name_H-M   'P 1'
#
loop_
_entity.id
_entity.type
_entity.pdbx_description
1 polymer ?
#
loop_
_entity_poly.entity_id
_entity_poly.type
_entity_poly.pdbx_seq_one_letter_code
_entity_poly.pdbx_strand_id
1 'polypeptide(L)'
;MESTKSSLARIKIKFPDQIWIAHIFKKFRDIRMEIEHFLPYDFENSIGNSIIEIFHYNIDLLIEEVKNHKSVIEISILEKDEKRVRFNVKTKDPFLLYAII
;
A
#
# COMPACT_ATOMS: atom_id res chain seq x y z
N MET A 1 -26.82 10.42 24.63
CA MET A 1 -26.05 10.56 23.38
C MET A 1 -25.98 9.19 22.74
N GLU A 2 -26.67 8.99 21.62
CA GLU A 2 -26.52 7.76 20.83
C GLU A 2 -25.07 7.66 20.36
N SER A 3 -24.41 6.54 20.64
CA SER A 3 -23.14 6.22 20.01
C SER A 3 -23.40 6.01 18.53
N THR A 4 -22.84 6.87 17.68
CA THR A 4 -22.82 6.68 16.24
C THR A 4 -22.18 5.33 15.96
N LYS A 5 -22.99 4.31 15.65
CA LYS A 5 -22.49 2.97 15.32
C LYS A 5 -21.58 3.09 14.11
N SER A 6 -20.32 2.68 14.27
CA SER A 6 -19.38 2.57 13.17
C SER A 6 -19.96 1.62 12.12
N SER A 7 -20.04 2.11 10.89
CA SER A 7 -20.52 1.32 9.75
C SER A 7 -19.30 0.82 8.98
N LEU A 8 -19.23 -0.49 8.75
CA LEU A 8 -18.19 -1.09 7.93
C LEU A 8 -18.60 -1.00 6.46
N ALA A 9 -17.85 -0.23 5.67
CA ALA A 9 -17.99 -0.20 4.22
C ALA A 9 -16.92 -1.09 3.58
N ARG A 10 -17.29 -1.83 2.53
CA ARG A 10 -16.34 -2.57 1.67
C ARG A 10 -16.37 -1.95 0.29
N ILE A 11 -15.24 -1.43 -0.15
CA ILE A 11 -15.09 -0.80 -1.46
C ILE A 11 -14.28 -1.74 -2.35
N LYS A 12 -14.77 -1.98 -3.57
CA LYS A 12 -14.02 -2.70 -4.60
C LYS A 12 -13.38 -1.69 -5.54
N ILE A 13 -12.06 -1.59 -5.49
CA ILE A 13 -11.28 -0.64 -6.28
C ILE A 13 -10.61 -1.39 -7.43
N LYS A 14 -10.65 -0.81 -8.63
CA LYS A 14 -9.82 -1.27 -9.76
C LYS A 14 -8.64 -0.31 -9.90
N PHE A 15 -7.44 -0.82 -9.67
CA PHE A 15 -6.22 -0.05 -9.80
C PHE A 15 -5.66 -0.12 -11.23
N PRO A 16 -5.02 0.95 -11.74
CA PRO A 16 -4.25 0.90 -12.99
C PRO A 16 -3.09 -0.08 -12.89
N ASP A 17 -2.79 -0.78 -13.97
CA ASP A 17 -1.73 -1.79 -14.01
C ASP A 17 -0.31 -1.24 -13.80
N GLN A 18 -0.14 0.07 -13.92
CA GLN A 18 1.17 0.72 -13.78
C GLN A 18 1.55 1.05 -12.34
N ILE A 19 0.66 0.85 -11.36
CA ILE A 19 0.94 1.13 -9.95
C ILE A 19 1.48 -0.12 -9.25
N TRP A 20 2.35 0.08 -8.27
CA TRP A 20 3.03 -1.05 -7.61
C TRP A 20 2.06 -1.96 -6.85
N ILE A 21 0.99 -1.42 -6.24
CA ILE A 21 -0.02 -2.22 -5.52
C ILE A 21 -0.69 -3.22 -6.47
N ALA A 22 -1.14 -2.75 -7.63
CA ALA A 22 -1.75 -3.62 -8.64
C ALA A 22 -0.78 -4.70 -9.10
N HIS A 23 0.49 -4.34 -9.29
CA HIS A 23 1.54 -5.29 -9.66
C HIS A 23 1.72 -6.39 -8.61
N ILE A 24 1.84 -6.01 -7.33
CA ILE A 24 2.02 -6.94 -6.21
C ILE A 24 0.82 -7.88 -6.08
N PHE A 25 -0.41 -7.37 -6.13
CA PHE A 25 -1.62 -8.20 -6.05
C PHE A 25 -1.80 -9.15 -7.24
N LYS A 26 -1.23 -8.85 -8.40
CA LYS A 26 -1.21 -9.77 -9.55
C LYS A 26 -0.14 -10.85 -9.44
N LYS A 27 1.02 -10.51 -8.88
CA LYS A 27 2.18 -11.39 -8.78
C LYS A 27 2.09 -12.36 -7.60
N PHE A 28 1.61 -11.88 -6.46
CA PHE A 28 1.49 -12.66 -5.23
C PHE A 28 0.02 -13.03 -4.99
N ARG A 29 -0.25 -14.34 -4.92
CA ARG A 29 -1.56 -14.84 -4.51
C ARG A 29 -1.67 -14.76 -2.99
N ASP A 30 -2.90 -14.68 -2.49
CA ASP A 30 -3.20 -14.73 -1.05
C ASP A 30 -2.53 -13.62 -0.22
N ILE A 31 -2.19 -12.50 -0.86
CA ILE A 31 -1.68 -11.33 -0.17
C ILE A 31 -2.81 -10.59 0.55
N ARG A 32 -2.54 -10.17 1.80
CA ARG A 32 -3.33 -9.17 2.50
C ARG A 32 -2.47 -7.93 2.69
N MET A 33 -3.03 -6.77 2.36
CA MET A 33 -2.38 -5.48 2.51
C MET A 33 -3.28 -4.56 3.33
N GLU A 34 -2.70 -3.86 4.30
CA GLU A 34 -3.35 -2.85 5.11
C GLU A 34 -2.58 -1.55 4.96
N ILE A 35 -3.32 -0.47 4.72
CA ILE A 35 -2.75 0.88 4.62
C ILE A 35 -3.06 1.55 5.94
N GLU A 36 -2.07 1.64 6.82
CA GLU A 36 -2.22 2.21 8.16
C GLU A 36 -2.31 3.74 8.08
N HIS A 37 -1.43 4.33 7.27
CA HIS A 37 -1.37 5.77 7.08
C HIS A 37 -1.09 6.10 5.61
N PHE A 38 -1.78 7.13 5.12
CA PHE A 38 -1.51 7.72 3.82
C PHE A 38 -1.33 9.23 4.00
N LEU A 39 -0.20 9.77 3.53
CA LEU A 39 0.10 11.19 3.56
C LEU A 39 0.49 11.66 2.15
N PRO A 40 -0.27 12.55 1.51
CA PRO A 40 0.20 13.21 0.30
C PRO A 40 1.40 14.08 0.66
N TYR A 41 2.53 13.88 -0.02
CA TYR A 41 3.76 14.63 0.22
C TYR A 41 3.89 15.80 -0.76
N ASP A 42 3.56 15.58 -2.03
CA ASP A 42 3.60 16.59 -3.09
C ASP A 42 2.45 16.34 -4.07
N PHE A 43 1.46 17.24 -4.09
CA PHE A 43 0.31 17.10 -4.98
C PHE A 43 0.66 17.43 -6.44
N GLU A 44 1.59 18.35 -6.70
CA GLU A 44 1.98 18.76 -8.05
C GLU A 44 2.69 17.61 -8.77
N ASN A 45 3.59 16.94 -8.06
CA ASN A 45 4.36 15.80 -8.58
C ASN A 45 3.71 14.45 -8.26
N SER A 46 2.51 14.44 -7.66
CA SER A 46 1.79 13.21 -7.36
C SER A 46 2.59 12.25 -6.46
N ILE A 47 3.34 12.79 -5.50
CA ILE A 47 4.15 11.98 -4.58
C ILE A 47 3.38 11.77 -3.28
N GLY A 48 3.15 10.50 -2.95
CA GLY A 48 2.56 10.07 -1.68
C GLY A 48 3.58 9.34 -0.81
N ASN A 49 3.36 9.40 0.50
CA ASN A 49 4.02 8.55 1.48
C ASN A 49 2.96 7.69 2.17
N SER A 50 3.25 6.41 2.39
CA SER A 50 2.29 5.51 3.03
C SER A 50 2.97 4.50 3.93
N ILE A 51 2.42 4.31 5.13
CA ILE A 51 2.79 3.19 5.99
C ILE A 51 1.85 2.05 5.62
N ILE A 52 2.44 0.97 5.13
CA ILE A 52 1.74 -0.18 4.63
C ILE A 52 2.25 -1.42 5.36
N GLU A 53 1.29 -2.24 5.73
CA GLU A 53 1.52 -3.55 6.31
C GLU A 53 1.06 -4.62 5.32
N ILE A 54 1.93 -5.60 5.06
CA ILE A 54 1.64 -6.70 4.15
C ILE A 54 1.86 -8.02 4.87
N PHE A 55 0.89 -8.91 4.72
CA PHE A 55 0.95 -10.30 5.17
C PHE A 55 1.09 -11.23 3.98
N HIS A 56 2.18 -11.98 3.94
CA HIS A 56 2.49 -12.95 2.89
C HIS A 56 3.56 -13.93 3.38
N TYR A 57 3.61 -15.16 2.86
CA TYR A 57 4.59 -16.18 3.29
C TYR A 57 6.00 -15.94 2.74
N ASN A 58 6.11 -15.20 1.64
CA ASN A 58 7.39 -14.86 1.02
C ASN A 58 7.57 -13.34 1.03
N ILE A 59 7.95 -12.83 2.20
CA ILE A 59 8.13 -11.39 2.45
C ILE A 59 9.36 -10.83 1.72
N ASP A 60 10.46 -11.59 1.66
CA ASP A 60 11.69 -11.11 1.04
C ASP A 60 11.53 -10.85 -0.45
N LEU A 61 10.95 -11.81 -1.17
CA LEU A 61 10.65 -11.61 -2.59
C LEU A 61 9.69 -10.43 -2.78
N LEU A 62 8.69 -10.30 -1.92
CA LEU A 62 7.73 -9.19 -2.00
C LEU A 62 8.42 -7.83 -1.84
N ILE A 63 9.29 -7.69 -0.84
CA ILE A 63 10.06 -6.47 -0.60
C ILE A 63 10.90 -6.12 -1.84
N GLU A 64 11.57 -7.10 -2.44
CA GLU A 64 12.36 -6.85 -3.66
C GLU A 64 11.48 -6.37 -4.82
N GLU A 65 10.31 -6.97 -5.02
CA GLU A 65 9.38 -6.55 -6.08
C GLU A 65 8.87 -5.12 -5.88
N VAL A 66 8.57 -4.73 -4.63
CA VAL A 66 8.16 -3.35 -4.33
C VAL A 66 9.33 -2.39 -4.59
N LYS A 67 10.55 -2.70 -4.11
CA LYS A 67 11.74 -1.85 -4.31
C LYS A 67 12.05 -1.60 -5.78
N ASN A 68 11.89 -2.62 -6.61
CA ASN A 68 12.27 -2.57 -8.02
C ASN A 68 11.14 -2.01 -8.92
N HIS A 69 9.97 -1.70 -8.36
CA HIS A 69 8.87 -1.20 -9.15
C HIS A 69 9.07 0.27 -9.55
N LYS A 70 8.90 0.59 -10.84
CA LYS A 70 9.16 1.93 -11.42
C LYS A 70 8.41 3.10 -10.78
N SER A 71 7.26 2.84 -10.14
CA SER A 71 6.46 3.87 -9.48
C SER A 71 6.85 4.09 -8.01
N VAL A 72 7.69 3.23 -7.45
CA VAL A 72 8.25 3.38 -6.10
C VAL A 72 9.50 4.25 -6.20
N ILE A 73 9.56 5.26 -5.33
CA ILE A 73 10.71 6.17 -5.22
C ILE A 73 11.67 5.63 -4.15
N GLU A 74 11.12 5.25 -3.00
CA GLU A 74 11.89 4.82 -1.84
C GLU A 74 11.04 3.91 -0.97
N ILE A 75 11.68 2.94 -0.31
CA ILE A 75 11.07 2.19 0.79
C ILE A 75 11.97 2.21 2.02
N SER A 76 11.34 2.27 3.19
CA SER A 76 12.01 2.07 4.47
C SER A 76 11.26 1.01 5.27
N ILE A 77 11.95 -0.09 5.62
CA ILE A 77 11.37 -1.18 6.40
C ILE A 77 11.30 -0.73 7.86
N LEU A 78 10.11 -0.77 8.44
CA LEU A 78 9.86 -0.38 9.83
C LEU A 78 9.88 -1.62 10.74
N GLU A 79 9.17 -2.68 10.33
CA GLU A 79 9.11 -3.96 11.03
C GLU A 79 9.10 -5.10 10.01
N LYS A 80 9.72 -6.23 10.35
CA LYS A 80 9.70 -7.44 9.52
C LYS A 80 9.69 -8.68 10.40
N ASP A 81 8.69 -9.53 10.17
CA ASP A 81 8.55 -10.87 10.72
C ASP A 81 8.54 -11.91 9.59
N GLU A 82 8.43 -13.20 9.91
CA GLU A 82 8.43 -14.29 8.92
C GLU A 82 7.30 -14.17 7.87
N LYS A 83 6.15 -13.59 8.26
CA LYS A 83 4.95 -13.53 7.40
C LYS A 83 4.35 -12.13 7.29
N ARG A 84 5.05 -11.12 7.80
CA ARG A 84 4.56 -9.75 7.90
C ARG A 84 5.70 -8.78 7.64
N VAL A 85 5.42 -7.73 6.90
CA VAL A 85 6.32 -6.58 6.79
C VAL A 85 5.50 -5.31 6.92
N ARG A 86 5.99 -4.40 7.76
CA ARG A 86 5.52 -3.02 7.81
C ARG A 86 6.62 -2.13 7.23
N PHE A 87 6.28 -1.33 6.24
CA PHE A 87 7.22 -0.43 5.62
C PHE A 87 6.56 0.90 5.24
N ASN A 88 7.38 1.93 5.24
CA ASN A 88 7.02 3.21 4.67
C ASN A 88 7.42 3.22 3.18
N VAL A 89 6.48 3.54 2.30
CA VAL A 89 6.71 3.64 0.85
C VAL A 89 6.46 5.06 0.37
N LYS A 90 7.45 5.63 -0.31
CA LYS A 90 7.32 6.86 -1.08
C LYS A 90 7.13 6.51 -2.54
N THR A 91 6.08 7.00 -3.16
CA THR A 91 5.68 6.58 -4.52
C THR A 91 5.08 7.72 -5.33
N LYS A 92 5.15 7.62 -6.66
CA LYS A 92 4.46 8.48 -7.64
C LYS A 92 3.00 8.06 -7.89
N ASP A 93 2.45 7.19 -7.04
CA ASP A 93 1.10 6.66 -7.12
C ASP A 93 0.19 7.30 -6.05
N PRO A 94 -0.19 8.58 -6.17
CA PRO A 94 -1.01 9.24 -5.14
C PRO A 94 -2.46 8.74 -5.15
N PHE A 95 -2.81 7.84 -6.09
CA PHE A 95 -4.18 7.44 -6.43
C PHE A 95 -4.90 6.63 -5.36
N LEU A 96 -4.24 6.21 -4.29
CA LEU A 96 -4.91 5.65 -3.12
C LEU A 96 -5.83 6.66 -2.42
N LEU A 97 -5.49 7.95 -2.43
CA LEU A 97 -6.34 9.02 -1.87
C LEU A 97 -7.71 9.09 -2.54
N TYR A 98 -7.77 8.98 -3.87
CA TYR A 98 -9.02 9.10 -4.63
C TYR A 98 -9.95 7.90 -4.46
N ALA A 99 -9.45 6.76 -4.00
CA ALA A 99 -10.25 5.56 -3.86
C ALA A 99 -10.89 5.41 -2.47
N ILE A 100 -10.46 6.24 -1.50
CA ILE A 100 -10.89 6.20 -0.10
C ILE A 100 -11.85 7.36 0.23
N ILE A 101 -11.79 8.49 -0.49
CA ILE A 101 -12.68 9.65 -0.33
C ILE A 101 -13.99 9.46 -1.11
#